data_AF-A0A2U1L3I7-F1
#
_entry.id   AF-A0A2U1L3I7-F1
#
_cell.length_a   1.000
_cell.length_b   1.000
_cell.length_c   1.000
_cell.angle_alpha   90.00
_cell.angle_beta   90.00
_cell.angle_gamma   90.00
#
_symmetry.space_group_name_H-M   'P 1'
#
loop_
_entity.id
_entity.type
_entity.pdbx_description
1 polymer ?
#
loop_
_entity_poly.entity_id
_entity_poly.type
_entity_poly.pdbx_seq_one_letter_code
_entity_poly.pdbx_strand_id
1 'polypeptide(L)'
;MAPKYPKCLSVSNQIGDRRVEKVLEAVFSREKHACKGDEKAYDERVEEVKARIKHRHGIIMELKKLGVHPVFEKYVTDLQWAEREDFDELGWLFQMIYRACVRAAKKSKIGKKLRRLK
;
A
#
# COMPACT_ATOMS: atom_id res chain seq x y z
N MET A 1 21.39 -32.39 -32.39
CA MET A 1 19.95 -32.22 -32.69
C MET A 1 19.69 -30.77 -33.04
N ALA A 2 18.93 -30.49 -34.11
CA ALA A 2 18.56 -29.12 -34.45
C ALA A 2 17.55 -28.58 -33.42
N PRO A 3 17.69 -27.33 -32.95
CA PRO A 3 16.76 -26.78 -31.97
C PRO A 3 15.36 -26.65 -32.56
N LYS A 4 14.33 -27.02 -31.78
CA LYS A 4 12.91 -26.96 -32.19
C LYS A 4 12.46 -25.58 -32.68
N TYR A 5 13.15 -24.51 -32.29
CA TYR A 5 12.84 -23.12 -32.68
C TYR A 5 14.12 -22.30 -32.95
N PRO A 6 14.75 -22.44 -34.13
CA PRO A 6 16.02 -21.80 -34.43
C PRO A 6 15.93 -20.26 -34.49
N LYS A 7 14.76 -19.71 -34.84
CA LYS A 7 14.52 -18.25 -34.86
C LYS A 7 14.41 -17.62 -33.46
N CYS A 8 13.85 -18.33 -32.47
CA CYS A 8 13.83 -17.85 -31.08
C CYS A 8 15.22 -17.87 -30.47
N LEU A 9 16.01 -18.90 -30.82
CA LEU A 9 17.41 -19.02 -30.42
C LEU A 9 18.29 -17.93 -31.03
N SER A 10 18.08 -17.55 -32.31
CA SER A 10 18.82 -16.44 -32.91
C SER A 10 18.50 -15.08 -32.27
N VAL A 11 17.24 -14.85 -31.87
CA VAL A 11 16.83 -13.60 -31.20
C VAL A 11 17.36 -13.54 -29.76
N SER A 12 17.30 -14.64 -29.00
CA SER A 12 17.92 -14.75 -27.66
C SER A 12 19.45 -14.55 -27.74
N ASN A 13 20.11 -15.15 -28.74
CA ASN A 13 21.55 -14.99 -28.96
C ASN A 13 21.96 -13.58 -29.43
N GLN A 14 21.12 -12.87 -30.21
CA GLN A 14 21.38 -11.50 -30.66
C GLN A 14 21.19 -10.45 -29.55
N ILE A 15 20.21 -10.66 -28.67
CA ILE A 15 19.94 -9.75 -27.55
C ILE A 15 20.88 -10.04 -26.37
N GLY A 16 21.33 -11.30 -26.26
CA GLY A 16 22.05 -11.84 -25.11
C GLY A 16 21.12 -11.87 -23.90
N ASP A 17 20.72 -13.07 -23.45
CA ASP A 17 19.85 -13.27 -22.26
C ASP A 17 20.26 -12.40 -21.05
N ARG A 18 21.56 -12.19 -20.87
CA ARG A 18 22.14 -11.34 -19.82
C ARG A 18 21.71 -9.86 -19.87
N ARG A 19 21.32 -9.32 -21.03
CA ARG A 19 20.75 -7.95 -21.13
C ARG A 19 19.28 -7.95 -20.75
N VAL A 20 18.50 -8.94 -21.17
CA VAL A 20 17.07 -9.06 -20.85
C VAL A 20 16.86 -9.23 -19.35
N GLU A 21 17.62 -10.11 -18.70
CA GLU A 21 17.52 -10.32 -17.25
C GLU A 21 17.87 -9.07 -16.44
N LYS A 22 18.90 -8.32 -16.85
CA LYS A 22 19.25 -7.04 -16.22
C LYS A 22 18.16 -5.99 -16.39
N VAL A 23 17.53 -5.92 -17.57
CA VAL A 23 16.40 -5.03 -17.82
C VAL A 23 15.20 -5.43 -16.96
N LEU A 24 14.87 -6.73 -16.89
CA LEU A 24 13.79 -7.23 -16.03
C LEU A 24 14.06 -6.97 -14.54
N GLU A 25 15.29 -7.19 -14.08
CA GLU A 25 15.70 -6.89 -12.71
C GLU A 25 15.51 -5.40 -12.38
N ALA A 26 15.88 -4.50 -13.30
CA ALA A 26 15.68 -3.06 -13.14
C ALA A 26 14.18 -2.68 -13.11
N VAL A 27 13.36 -3.24 -14.00
CA VAL A 27 11.92 -3.01 -14.05
C VAL A 27 11.24 -3.46 -12.74
N PHE A 28 11.49 -4.70 -12.29
CA PHE A 28 10.88 -5.20 -11.06
C PHE A 28 11.41 -4.50 -9.80
N SER A 29 12.66 -4.01 -9.83
CA SER A 29 13.19 -3.17 -8.75
C SER A 29 12.44 -1.84 -8.68
N ARG A 30 12.22 -1.16 -9.81
CA ARG A 30 11.42 0.08 -9.86
C ARG A 30 9.99 -0.14 -9.36
N GLU A 31 9.35 -1.20 -9.82
CA GLU A 31 7.98 -1.53 -9.39
C GLU A 31 7.91 -1.85 -7.89
N LYS A 32 8.91 -2.56 -7.34
CA LYS A 32 9.03 -2.76 -5.89
C LYS A 32 9.15 -1.44 -5.13
N HIS A 33 9.95 -0.50 -5.64
CA HIS A 33 10.12 0.81 -5.02
C HIS A 33 8.82 1.63 -5.08
N ALA A 34 8.07 1.57 -6.18
CA ALA A 34 6.75 2.19 -6.28
C ALA A 34 5.79 1.64 -5.21
N CYS A 35 5.71 0.30 -5.05
CA CYS A 35 4.86 -0.29 -4.01
C CYS A 35 5.28 0.13 -2.59
N LYS A 36 6.57 0.33 -2.32
CA LYS A 36 7.03 0.87 -1.03
C LYS A 36 6.70 2.35 -0.87
N GLY A 37 6.65 3.10 -1.97
CA GLY A 37 6.15 4.48 -1.97
C GLY A 37 4.68 4.54 -1.57
N ASP A 38 3.85 3.65 -2.13
CA ASP A 38 2.44 3.52 -1.76
C ASP A 38 2.29 3.22 -0.26
N GLU A 39 3.05 2.24 0.26
CA GLU A 39 3.08 1.88 1.69
C GLU A 39 3.35 3.10 2.58
N LYS A 40 4.41 3.88 2.26
CA LYS A 40 4.76 5.10 3.01
C LYS A 40 3.65 6.15 2.99
N ALA A 41 3.03 6.36 1.83
CA ALA A 41 1.93 7.33 1.69
C ALA A 41 0.71 6.92 2.52
N TYR A 42 0.39 5.62 2.58
CA TYR A 42 -0.67 5.13 3.45
C TYR A 42 -0.32 5.26 4.93
N ASP A 43 0.92 4.99 5.33
CA ASP A 43 1.37 5.17 6.73
C ASP A 43 1.28 6.63 7.18
N GLU A 44 1.69 7.58 6.33
CA GLU A 44 1.52 9.02 6.61
C GLU A 44 0.04 9.37 6.81
N ARG A 45 -0.83 8.85 5.94
CA ARG A 45 -2.28 9.06 6.05
C ARG A 45 -2.88 8.44 7.30
N VAL A 46 -2.37 7.29 7.77
CA VAL A 46 -2.79 6.66 9.02
C VAL A 46 -2.59 7.60 10.21
N GLU A 47 -1.46 8.30 10.28
CA GLU A 47 -1.18 9.23 11.37
C GLU A 47 -2.10 10.46 11.34
N GLU A 48 -2.44 10.97 10.15
CA GLU A 48 -3.44 12.03 10.00
C GLU A 48 -4.83 11.60 10.49
N VAL A 49 -5.28 10.40 10.12
CA VAL A 49 -6.59 9.87 10.54
C VAL A 49 -6.62 9.62 12.05
N LYS A 50 -5.55 9.09 12.65
CA LYS A 50 -5.44 8.95 14.12
C LYS A 50 -5.55 10.30 14.83
N ALA A 51 -4.90 11.34 14.31
CA ALA A 51 -5.00 12.69 14.86
C ALA A 51 -6.44 13.24 14.78
N ARG A 52 -7.12 13.00 13.64
CA ARG A 52 -8.53 13.39 13.44
C ARG A 52 -9.48 12.68 14.41
N ILE A 53 -9.32 11.38 14.60
CA ILE A 53 -10.06 10.58 15.60
C ILE A 53 -9.83 11.17 16.99
N LYS A 54 -8.57 11.38 17.39
CA LYS A 54 -8.24 11.93 18.72
C LYS A 54 -8.90 13.29 18.95
N HIS A 55 -8.86 14.16 17.95
CA HIS A 55 -9.49 15.48 18.02
C HIS A 55 -11.02 15.37 18.15
N ARG A 56 -11.67 14.55 17.30
CA ARG A 56 -13.12 14.37 17.35
C ARG A 56 -13.58 13.74 18.66
N HIS A 57 -12.84 12.75 19.15
CA HIS A 57 -13.09 12.13 20.44
C HIS A 57 -13.03 13.15 21.59
N GLY A 58 -12.03 14.05 21.56
CA GLY A 58 -11.90 15.15 22.51
C GLY A 58 -13.16 16.02 22.56
N ILE A 59 -13.67 16.45 21.40
CA ILE A 59 -14.90 17.24 21.30
C ILE A 59 -16.10 16.48 21.85
N ILE A 60 -16.25 15.19 21.51
CA ILE A 60 -17.34 14.35 22.02
C ILE A 60 -17.32 14.32 23.56
N MET A 61 -16.13 14.17 24.15
CA MET A 61 -15.98 14.13 25.61
C MET A 61 -16.25 15.48 26.27
N GLU A 62 -15.88 16.60 25.63
CA GLU A 62 -16.21 17.94 26.11
C GLU A 62 -17.73 18.19 26.09
N LEU A 63 -18.40 17.86 24.99
CA LEU A 63 -19.85 17.99 24.88
C LEU A 63 -20.59 17.14 25.92
N LYS A 64 -20.12 15.90 26.16
CA LYS A 64 -20.70 15.04 27.20
C LYS A 64 -20.56 15.61 28.61
N LYS A 65 -19.50 16.39 28.90
CA LYS A 65 -19.31 17.04 30.20
C LYS A 65 -20.27 18.22 30.42
N LEU A 66 -20.75 18.86 29.36
CA LEU A 66 -21.67 20.00 29.44
C LEU A 66 -23.10 19.59 29.84
N GLY A 67 -23.39 18.29 29.94
CA GLY A 67 -24.66 17.74 30.42
C GLY A 67 -25.59 17.25 29.31
N VAL A 68 -26.71 16.66 29.72
CA VAL A 68 -27.71 16.07 28.79
C VAL A 68 -28.70 17.16 28.37
N HIS A 69 -28.36 17.87 27.30
CA HIS A 69 -29.29 18.75 26.60
C HIS A 69 -29.62 18.17 25.22
N PRO A 70 -30.90 18.12 24.79
CA PRO A 70 -31.29 17.49 23.52
C PRO A 70 -30.54 18.03 22.29
N VAL A 71 -30.17 19.32 22.32
CA VAL A 71 -29.36 19.93 21.26
C VAL A 71 -27.95 19.32 21.20
N PHE A 72 -27.30 19.10 22.35
CA PHE A 72 -25.97 18.49 22.39
C PHE A 72 -26.01 17.02 22.01
N GLU A 73 -27.08 16.30 22.37
CA GLU A 73 -27.24 14.88 22.05
C GLU A 73 -27.25 14.62 20.54
N LYS A 74 -27.93 15.48 19.77
CA LYS A 74 -27.90 15.42 18.31
C LYS A 74 -26.47 15.56 17.76
N TYR A 75 -25.75 16.61 18.18
CA TYR A 75 -24.38 16.86 17.69
C TYR A 75 -23.37 15.78 18.15
N VAL A 76 -23.54 15.25 19.36
CA VAL A 76 -22.73 14.12 19.84
C VAL A 76 -22.95 12.90 18.96
N THR A 77 -24.20 12.61 18.59
CA THR A 77 -24.54 11.49 17.69
C THR A 77 -23.90 11.67 16.31
N ASP A 78 -24.00 12.88 15.72
CA ASP A 78 -23.39 13.21 14.44
C ASP A 78 -21.85 13.06 14.49
N LEU A 79 -21.21 13.52 15.58
CA LEU A 79 -19.78 13.37 15.79
C LEU A 79 -19.35 11.91 15.99
N GLN A 80 -20.13 11.10 16.70
CA GLN A 80 -19.85 9.67 16.86
C GLN A 80 -19.95 8.92 15.53
N TRP A 81 -20.89 9.32 14.66
CA TRP A 81 -20.98 8.77 13.31
C TRP A 81 -19.75 9.12 12.48
N ALA A 82 -19.35 10.40 12.46
CA ALA A 82 -18.14 10.83 11.76
C ALA A 82 -16.85 10.20 12.33
N GLU A 83 -16.78 9.96 13.64
CA GLU A 83 -15.68 9.21 14.27
C GLU A 83 -15.63 7.76 13.80
N ARG A 84 -16.79 7.11 13.63
CA ARG A 84 -16.87 5.76 13.08
C ARG A 84 -16.37 5.70 11.64
N GLU A 85 -16.75 6.66 10.80
CA GLU A 85 -16.24 6.75 9.42
C GLU A 85 -14.71 6.89 9.37
N ASP A 86 -14.10 7.60 10.32
CA ASP A 86 -12.64 7.65 10.44
C ASP A 86 -12.02 6.30 10.79
N PHE A 87 -12.65 5.54 11.69
CA PHE A 87 -12.20 4.18 12.00
C PHE A 87 -12.31 3.25 10.78
N ASP A 88 -13.33 3.42 9.95
CA ASP A 88 -13.48 2.68 8.70
C ASP A 88 -12.37 3.05 7.69
N GLU A 89 -12.04 4.35 7.55
CA GLU A 89 -10.90 4.80 6.75
C GLU A 89 -9.59 4.19 7.26
N LEU A 90 -9.38 4.18 8.59
CA LEU A 90 -8.21 3.58 9.21
C LEU A 90 -8.08 2.08 8.91
N GLY A 91 -9.20 1.35 9.00
CA GLY A 91 -9.27 -0.07 8.64
C GLY A 91 -8.92 -0.31 7.17
N TRP A 92 -9.44 0.53 6.27
CA TRP A 92 -9.12 0.47 4.85
C TRP A 92 -7.63 0.75 4.58
N LEU A 93 -7.04 1.76 5.22
CA LEU A 93 -5.62 2.10 5.07
C LEU A 93 -4.71 0.94 5.47
N PHE A 94 -4.99 0.24 6.58
CA PHE A 94 -4.22 -0.95 6.97
C PHE A 94 -4.28 -2.07 5.93
N GLN A 95 -5.43 -2.28 5.29
CA GLN A 95 -5.54 -3.24 4.18
C GLN A 95 -4.69 -2.80 2.97
N MET A 96 -4.63 -1.50 2.70
CA MET A 96 -3.85 -0.95 1.59
C MET A 96 -2.35 -1.05 1.84
N ILE A 97 -1.88 -0.75 3.05
CA ILE A 97 -0.50 -0.97 3.51
C ILE A 97 -0.13 -2.44 3.31
N TYR A 98 -0.92 -3.37 3.85
CA TYR A 98 -0.67 -4.81 3.68
C TYR A 98 -0.56 -5.22 2.21
N ARG A 99 -1.48 -4.76 1.35
CA ARG A 99 -1.45 -5.05 -0.09
C ARG A 99 -0.19 -4.51 -0.76
N ALA A 100 0.23 -3.29 -0.42
CA ALA A 100 1.46 -2.67 -0.91
C ALA A 100 2.70 -3.50 -0.53
N CYS A 101 2.81 -3.90 0.75
CA CYS A 101 3.88 -4.78 1.22
C CYS A 101 3.91 -6.12 0.46
N VAL A 102 2.75 -6.75 0.26
CA VAL A 102 2.64 -8.03 -0.46
C VAL A 102 3.09 -7.88 -1.92
N ARG A 103 2.71 -6.79 -2.60
CA ARG A 103 3.17 -6.50 -3.96
C ARG A 103 4.68 -6.32 -4.00
N ALA A 104 5.24 -5.50 -3.10
CA ALA A 104 6.68 -5.29 -3.00
C ALA A 104 7.45 -6.62 -2.74
N ALA A 105 6.90 -7.49 -1.89
CA ALA A 105 7.47 -8.81 -1.59
C ALA A 105 7.45 -9.74 -2.81
N LYS A 106 6.36 -9.75 -3.60
CA LYS A 106 6.28 -10.51 -4.86
C LYS A 106 7.37 -10.06 -5.84
N LYS A 107 7.56 -8.76 -6.03
CA LYS A 107 8.61 -8.21 -6.92
C LYS A 107 10.02 -8.52 -6.42
N SER A 108 10.23 -8.47 -5.11
CA SER A 108 11.48 -8.90 -4.47
C SER A 108 11.79 -10.38 -4.73
N LYS A 109 10.79 -11.27 -4.65
CA LYS A 109 10.94 -12.71 -4.95
C LYS A 109 11.31 -12.93 -6.42
N ILE A 110 10.68 -12.22 -7.35
CA ILE A 110 11.01 -12.30 -8.78
C ILE A 110 12.46 -11.84 -9.03
N GLY A 111 12.86 -10.68 -8.49
CA GLY A 111 14.24 -10.19 -8.60
C GLY A 111 15.27 -11.17 -8.03
N LYS A 112 14.97 -11.83 -6.90
CA LYS A 112 15.83 -12.90 -6.35
C LYS A 112 15.96 -14.11 -7.28
N LYS A 113 14.88 -14.50 -7.97
CA LYS A 113 14.93 -15.59 -8.96
C LYS A 113 15.80 -15.22 -10.15
N LEU A 114 15.63 -14.02 -10.70
CA LEU A 114 16.45 -13.52 -11.82
C LEU A 114 17.95 -13.50 -11.47
N ARG A 115 18.31 -13.07 -10.25
CA ARG A 115 19.71 -13.10 -9.79
C ARG A 115 20.32 -14.49 -9.62
N ARG A 116 19.51 -15.53 -9.44
CA ARG A 116 19.97 -16.92 -9.29
C ARG A 116 20.13 -17.65 -10.63
N LEU A 117 19.56 -17.10 -11.71
CA LEU A 117 19.79 -17.57 -13.08
C LEU A 117 21.12 -17.06 -13.65
N LYS A 118 21.78 -16.16 -12.91
CA LYS A 118 22.99 -15.43 -13.25
C LYS A 118 24.25 -16.27 -13.08
#